data_AF-A0A485B3S5-F1
#
_entry.id   AF-A0A485B3S5-F1
#
_cell.length_a   1.000
_cell.length_b   1.000
_cell.length_c   1.000
_cell.angle_alpha   90.00
_cell.angle_beta   90.00
_cell.angle_gamma   90.00
#
_symmetry.space_group_name_H-M   'P 1'
#
loop_
_entity.id
_entity.type
_entity.pdbx_description
1 polymer ?
#
loop_
_entity_poly.entity_id
_entity_poly.type
_entity_poly.pdbx_seq_one_letter_code
_entity_poly.pdbx_strand_id
1 'polypeptide(L)'
;MENIQTLIAQYPLVNDLVALKETTWFNPGTTSLAEGLPYVGLTERDVQDAHDRLTRFAPYLAKAFPETAATGGIIESEVAVIPAMQQRLEKEYAQPIHGEMLLRRTAICPFPGQLKPGRHL
;
A
#
# COMPACT_ATOMS: atom_id res chain seq x y z
N MET A 1 2.76 -3.45 33.46
CA MET A 1 1.79 -3.08 32.42
C MET A 1 1.61 -1.58 32.52
N GLU A 2 1.96 -0.82 31.48
CA GLU A 2 1.62 0.61 31.45
C GLU A 2 0.10 0.79 31.52
N ASN A 3 -0.33 1.71 32.38
CA ASN A 3 -1.73 2.06 32.55
C ASN A 3 -2.17 2.91 31.35
N ILE A 4 -3.34 2.63 30.76
CA ILE A 4 -3.90 3.39 29.64
C ILE A 4 -4.02 4.90 29.94
N GLN A 5 -4.25 5.26 31.21
CA GLN A 5 -4.26 6.65 31.67
C GLN A 5 -2.90 7.33 31.48
N THR A 6 -1.80 6.62 31.73
CA THR A 6 -0.44 7.13 31.52
C THR A 6 -0.16 7.37 30.04
N LEU A 7 -0.59 6.45 29.17
CA LEU A 7 -0.46 6.61 27.73
C LEU A 7 -1.29 7.78 27.18
N ILE A 8 -2.52 7.97 27.68
CA ILE A 8 -3.36 9.12 27.31
C ILE A 8 -2.72 10.43 27.74
N ALA A 9 -2.15 10.48 28.95
CA ALA A 9 -1.47 11.68 29.44
C ALA A 9 -0.22 12.02 28.60
N GLN A 10 0.54 11.02 28.16
CA GLN A 10 1.74 11.20 27.34
C GLN A 10 1.42 11.48 25.87
N TYR A 11 0.37 10.83 25.34
CA TYR A 11 -0.05 10.91 23.95
C TYR A 11 -1.56 11.20 23.87
N PRO A 12 -1.96 12.48 23.91
CA PRO A 12 -3.38 12.86 23.95
C PRO A 12 -4.21 12.31 22.79
N LEU A 13 -3.59 12.06 21.63
CA LEU A 13 -4.21 11.41 20.46
C LEU A 13 -4.84 10.05 20.81
N VAL A 14 -4.29 9.33 21.78
CA VAL A 14 -4.83 8.03 22.23
C VAL A 14 -6.26 8.17 22.74
N ASN A 15 -6.63 9.31 23.32
CA ASN A 15 -8.01 9.55 23.75
C ASN A 15 -8.99 9.57 22.56
N ASP A 16 -8.59 10.17 21.42
CA ASP A 16 -9.40 10.17 20.20
C ASP A 16 -9.57 8.75 19.64
N LEU A 17 -8.52 7.91 19.73
CA LEU A 17 -8.58 6.51 19.33
C LEU A 17 -9.52 5.69 20.23
N VAL A 18 -9.47 5.89 21.56
CA VAL A 18 -10.37 5.26 22.53
C VAL A 18 -11.82 5.66 22.26
N ALA A 19 -12.06 6.90 21.84
CA ALA A 19 -13.37 7.41 21.48
C ALA A 19 -13.89 6.95 20.10
N LEU A 20 -13.12 6.13 19.35
CA LEU A 20 -13.43 5.70 17.98
C LEU A 20 -13.65 6.87 17.02
N LYS A 21 -13.01 8.01 17.29
CA LYS A 21 -13.08 9.19 16.43
C LYS A 21 -12.19 8.95 15.21
N GLU A 22 -12.71 9.23 14.01
CA GLU A 22 -11.89 9.25 12.80
C GLU A 22 -10.71 10.21 13.00
N THR A 23 -9.50 9.67 12.92
CA THR A 23 -8.29 10.37 13.37
C THR A 23 -7.23 10.32 12.29
N THR A 24 -6.62 11.48 12.02
CA THR A 24 -5.48 11.61 11.11
C THR A 24 -4.26 12.05 11.90
N TRP A 25 -3.14 11.35 11.74
CA TRP A 25 -1.85 11.73 12.34
C TRP A 25 -0.78 11.81 11.25
N PHE A 26 -0.22 13.00 11.10
CA PHE A 26 0.93 13.22 10.23
C PHE A 26 2.20 12.98 11.02
N ASN A 27 3.04 12.05 10.57
CA ASN A 27 4.31 11.75 11.24
C ASN A 27 5.23 12.98 11.19
N PRO A 28 5.58 13.61 12.33
CA PRO A 28 6.47 14.77 12.35
C PRO A 28 7.94 14.39 12.12
N GLY A 29 8.28 13.11 12.19
CA GLY A 29 9.64 12.57 12.08
C GLY A 29 9.93 11.94 10.71
N THR A 30 9.30 12.40 9.63
CA THR A 30 9.70 11.95 8.28
C THR A 30 11.13 12.42 7.99
N THR A 31 11.98 11.50 7.51
CA THR A 31 13.38 11.79 7.18
C THR A 31 13.58 11.82 5.67
N SER A 32 14.76 12.27 5.25
CA SER A 32 15.21 12.01 3.88
C SER A 32 15.40 10.51 3.63
N LEU A 33 15.47 10.10 2.36
CA LEU A 33 15.80 8.72 1.98
C LEU A 33 17.15 8.29 2.56
N ALA A 34 18.18 9.13 2.43
CA ALA A 34 19.54 8.80 2.89
C ALA A 34 19.59 8.56 4.40
N GLU A 35 18.83 9.32 5.20
CA GLU A 35 18.74 9.15 6.65
C GLU A 35 17.86 7.98 7.05
N GLY A 36 16.77 7.72 6.32
CA GLY A 36 15.79 6.69 6.66
C GLY A 36 16.19 5.28 6.22
N LEU A 37 16.86 5.16 5.07
CA LEU A 37 17.20 3.88 4.44
C LEU A 37 18.01 2.92 5.33
N PRO A 38 18.99 3.39 6.15
CA PRO A 38 19.71 2.51 7.07
C PRO A 38 18.82 1.77 8.09
N TYR A 39 17.65 2.33 8.42
CA TYR A 39 16.71 1.72 9.38
C TYR A 39 15.77 0.69 8.73
N VAL A 40 15.73 0.59 7.39
CA VAL A 40 14.87 -0.36 6.67
C VAL A 40 15.42 -1.80 6.77
N GLY A 41 16.74 -1.96 6.86
CA GLY A 41 17.39 -3.28 6.91
C GLY A 41 17.37 -4.05 5.58
N LEU A 42 16.92 -3.42 4.49
CA LEU A 42 16.92 -3.94 3.12
C LEU A 42 17.50 -2.90 2.17
N THR A 43 17.99 -3.37 1.03
CA THR A 43 18.64 -2.57 0.01
C THR A 43 17.90 -2.64 -1.32
N GLU A 44 18.25 -1.75 -2.24
CA GLU A 44 17.76 -1.81 -3.63
C GLU A 44 18.10 -3.16 -4.31
N ARG A 45 19.22 -3.80 -3.92
CA ARG A 45 19.58 -5.12 -4.43
C ARG A 45 18.56 -6.19 -4.02
N ASP A 46 18.03 -6.14 -2.80
CA ASP A 46 17.00 -7.07 -2.36
C ASP A 46 15.71 -6.91 -3.18
N VAL A 47 15.39 -5.67 -3.57
CA VAL A 47 14.26 -5.37 -4.46
C VAL A 47 14.52 -5.94 -5.86
N GLN A 48 15.72 -5.76 -6.41
CA GLN A 48 16.09 -6.31 -7.72
C GLN A 48 16.08 -7.84 -7.71
N ASP A 49 16.63 -8.48 -6.68
CA ASP A 49 16.64 -9.93 -6.54
C ASP A 49 15.22 -10.51 -6.47
N ALA A 50 14.28 -9.78 -5.83
CA ALA A 50 12.87 -10.13 -5.82
C ALA A 50 12.22 -9.98 -7.20
N HIS A 51 12.52 -8.90 -7.93
CA HIS A 51 12.06 -8.69 -9.30
C HIS A 51 12.55 -9.79 -10.24
N ASP A 52 13.86 -10.08 -10.22
CA ASP A 52 14.46 -11.14 -11.04
C ASP A 52 13.86 -12.50 -10.72
N ARG A 53 13.53 -12.76 -9.45
CA ARG A 53 12.83 -13.99 -9.05
C ARG A 53 11.47 -14.08 -9.72
N LEU A 54 10.64 -13.03 -9.65
CA LEU A 54 9.33 -13.02 -10.31
C LEU A 54 9.46 -13.21 -11.82
N THR A 55 10.43 -12.56 -12.46
CA THR A 55 10.73 -12.73 -13.88
C THR A 55 11.09 -14.18 -14.23
N ARG A 56 11.90 -14.86 -13.39
CA ARG A 56 12.21 -16.29 -13.58
C ARG A 56 10.98 -17.20 -13.46
N PHE A 57 10.03 -16.84 -12.61
CA PHE A 57 8.79 -17.61 -12.42
C PHE A 57 7.70 -17.27 -13.44
N ALA A 58 7.80 -16.17 -14.20
CA ALA A 58 6.79 -15.76 -15.16
C ALA A 58 6.41 -16.88 -16.17
N PRO A 59 7.34 -17.61 -16.79
CA PRO A 59 6.97 -18.72 -17.69
C PRO A 59 6.21 -19.86 -17.00
N TYR A 60 6.48 -20.10 -15.71
CA TYR A 60 5.74 -21.07 -14.91
C TYR A 60 4.33 -20.53 -14.60
N LEU A 61 4.22 -19.27 -14.16
CA LEU A 61 2.95 -18.63 -13.82
C LEU A 61 2.00 -18.60 -15.02
N ALA A 62 2.51 -18.26 -16.21
CA ALA A 62 1.73 -18.27 -17.45
C ALA A 62 1.10 -19.64 -17.77
N LYS A 63 1.75 -20.74 -17.35
CA LYS A 63 1.27 -22.11 -17.55
C LYS A 63 0.37 -22.58 -16.42
N ALA A 64 0.73 -22.25 -15.18
CA ALA A 64 0.04 -22.68 -13.98
C ALA A 64 -1.28 -21.92 -13.75
N PHE A 65 -1.34 -20.66 -14.19
CA PHE A 65 -2.47 -19.74 -14.04
C PHE A 65 -2.88 -19.19 -15.40
N PRO A 66 -3.87 -19.80 -16.09
CA PRO A 66 -4.31 -19.39 -17.42
C PRO A 66 -4.65 -17.90 -17.55
N GLU A 67 -5.15 -17.30 -16.48
CA GLU A 67 -5.46 -15.87 -16.40
C GLU A 67 -4.24 -14.96 -16.53
N THR A 68 -3.03 -15.46 -16.23
CA THR A 68 -1.77 -14.72 -16.42
C THR A 68 -1.09 -15.00 -17.76
N ALA A 69 -1.63 -15.92 -18.57
CA ALA A 69 -1.02 -16.28 -19.86
C ALA A 69 -0.93 -15.08 -20.81
N ALA A 70 -1.97 -14.22 -20.81
CA ALA A 70 -2.02 -13.03 -21.65
C ALA A 70 -0.93 -11.99 -21.31
N THR A 71 -0.42 -11.99 -20.07
CA THR A 71 0.67 -11.12 -19.63
C THR A 71 2.02 -11.86 -19.58
N GLY A 72 2.10 -13.06 -20.13
CA GLY A 72 3.31 -13.88 -20.07
C GLY A 72 3.70 -14.31 -18.66
N GLY A 73 2.73 -14.37 -17.73
CA GLY A 73 2.94 -14.69 -16.32
C GLY A 73 3.39 -13.51 -15.46
N ILE A 74 3.43 -12.29 -16.03
CA ILE A 74 3.70 -11.06 -15.28
C ILE A 74 2.45 -10.67 -14.49
N ILE A 75 2.63 -10.46 -13.19
CA ILE A 75 1.55 -10.14 -12.25
C ILE A 75 1.57 -8.64 -11.98
N GLU A 76 0.75 -7.89 -12.71
CA GLU A 76 0.63 -6.43 -12.54
C GLU A 76 -0.83 -5.99 -12.49
N SER A 77 -1.05 -4.77 -12.00
CA SER A 77 -2.38 -4.17 -11.88
C SER A 77 -2.45 -2.84 -12.61
N GLU A 78 -3.56 -2.58 -13.29
CA GLU A 78 -3.84 -1.30 -13.94
C GLU A 78 -3.85 -0.13 -12.94
N VAL A 79 -3.39 1.02 -13.41
CA VAL A 79 -3.58 2.32 -12.76
C VAL A 79 -4.52 3.15 -13.63
N ALA A 80 -5.61 3.63 -13.05
CA ALA A 80 -6.64 4.37 -13.78
C ALA A 80 -6.89 5.75 -13.13
N VAL A 81 -7.07 6.77 -13.97
CA VAL A 81 -7.57 8.08 -13.51
C VAL A 81 -9.05 7.97 -13.15
N ILE A 82 -9.46 8.57 -12.02
CA ILE A 82 -10.83 8.47 -11.51
C ILE A 82 -11.49 9.85 -11.25
N PRO A 83 -11.63 10.71 -12.28
CA PRO A 83 -12.08 12.10 -12.09
C PRO A 83 -13.52 12.19 -11.57
N ALA A 84 -14.40 11.26 -11.96
CA ALA A 84 -15.77 11.22 -11.45
C ALA A 84 -15.83 10.92 -9.93
N MET A 85 -14.91 10.09 -9.43
CA MET A 85 -14.81 9.82 -7.99
C MET A 85 -14.25 11.02 -7.25
N GLN A 86 -13.21 11.67 -7.80
CA GLN A 86 -12.66 12.91 -7.25
C GLN A 86 -13.75 13.96 -7.07
N GLN A 87 -14.51 14.28 -8.12
CA GLN A 87 -15.63 15.24 -8.05
C GLN A 87 -16.70 14.83 -7.05
N ARG A 88 -17.00 13.53 -6.95
CA ARG A 88 -17.96 13.01 -5.98
C ARG A 88 -17.48 13.25 -4.54
N LEU A 89 -16.24 12.91 -4.23
CA LEU A 89 -15.67 13.08 -2.89
C LEU A 89 -15.58 14.54 -2.50
N GLU A 90 -15.15 15.42 -3.42
CA GLU A 90 -15.12 16.87 -3.18
C GLU A 90 -16.50 17.42 -2.82
N LYS A 91 -17.55 16.92 -3.48
CA LYS A 91 -18.93 17.30 -3.19
C LYS A 91 -19.43 16.75 -1.85
N GLU A 92 -19.17 15.47 -1.56
CA GLU A 92 -19.67 14.81 -0.34
C GLU A 92 -19.00 15.35 0.93
N TYR A 93 -17.69 15.62 0.87
CA TYR A 93 -16.91 16.09 2.01
C TYR A 93 -16.66 17.60 2.01
N ALA A 94 -17.20 18.33 1.03
CA ALA A 94 -17.03 19.78 0.86
C ALA A 94 -15.57 20.24 0.95
N GLN A 95 -14.63 19.43 0.45
CA GLN A 95 -13.19 19.66 0.54
C GLN A 95 -12.55 19.43 -0.83
N PRO A 96 -11.82 20.41 -1.40
CA PRO A 96 -11.13 20.22 -2.67
C PRO A 96 -10.01 19.17 -2.58
N ILE A 97 -9.85 18.38 -3.63
CA ILE A 97 -8.76 17.43 -3.83
C ILE A 97 -7.88 17.97 -4.96
N HIS A 98 -6.69 18.48 -4.60
CA HIS A 98 -5.77 19.04 -5.58
C HIS A 98 -5.03 17.97 -6.39
N GLY A 99 -4.75 18.28 -7.66
CA GLY A 99 -4.08 17.36 -8.57
C GLY A 99 -5.01 16.34 -9.21
N GLU A 100 -4.45 15.21 -9.65
CA GLU A 100 -5.17 14.13 -10.33
C GLU A 100 -5.31 12.91 -9.41
N MET A 101 -6.53 12.44 -9.20
CA MET A 101 -6.78 11.23 -8.42
C MET A 101 -6.63 9.97 -9.28
N LEU A 102 -5.68 9.12 -8.90
CA LEU A 102 -5.40 7.82 -9.53
C LEU A 102 -5.82 6.66 -8.61
N LEU A 103 -6.27 5.57 -9.20
CA LEU A 103 -6.58 4.32 -8.51
C LEU A 103 -5.73 3.17 -9.06
N ARG A 104 -4.91 2.56 -8.19
CA ARG A 104 -4.24 1.29 -8.48
C ARG A 104 -5.19 0.13 -8.19
N ARG A 105 -5.56 -0.64 -9.21
CA ARG A 105 -6.58 -1.71 -9.12
C ARG A 105 -6.03 -3.04 -8.60
N THR A 106 -5.42 -3.04 -7.43
CA THR A 106 -4.80 -4.25 -6.83
C THR A 106 -5.80 -5.35 -6.51
N ALA A 107 -7.09 -5.02 -6.31
CA ALA A 107 -8.16 -5.98 -6.04
C ALA A 107 -8.56 -6.86 -7.23
N ILE A 108 -8.11 -6.51 -8.45
CA ILE A 108 -8.39 -7.24 -9.70
C ILE A 108 -7.17 -8.09 -10.12
N CYS A 109 -6.17 -8.21 -9.23
CA CYS A 109 -5.02 -9.06 -9.48
C CYS A 109 -5.50 -10.51 -9.73
N PRO A 110 -4.96 -11.22 -10.74
CA PRO A 110 -5.40 -12.56 -11.13
C PRO A 110 -5.35 -13.61 -10.01
N PHE A 111 -4.64 -13.33 -8.91
CA PHE A 111 -4.61 -14.18 -7.72
C PHE A 111 -5.69 -13.75 -6.73
N PRO A 112 -6.63 -14.65 -6.35
CA PRO A 112 -7.62 -14.34 -5.32
C PRO A 112 -6.93 -14.23 -3.96
N GLY A 113 -6.64 -12.99 -3.54
CA GLY A 113 -6.03 -12.72 -2.23
C GLY A 113 -5.65 -11.26 -2.09
N GLN A 114 -6.46 -10.51 -1.34
CA GLN A 114 -6.14 -9.15 -0.88
C GLN A 114 -4.68 -9.10 -0.41
N LEU A 115 -3.84 -8.26 -1.05
CA LEU A 115 -2.48 -7.93 -0.59
C LEU A 115 -1.70 -9.15 0.00
N LYS A 116 -1.47 -10.22 -0.78
CA LYS A 116 -0.37 -11.18 -0.56
C LYS A 116 -0.20 -12.23 -1.68
N PRO A 117 0.83 -12.08 -2.54
CA PRO A 117 1.58 -13.20 -3.08
C PRO A 117 2.99 -13.16 -2.47
N GLY A 118 3.15 -13.78 -1.30
CA GLY A 118 4.42 -13.76 -0.55
C GLY A 118 4.53 -14.79 0.57
N ARG A 119 3.72 -15.86 0.54
CA ARG A 119 3.93 -17.04 1.39
C ARG A 119 4.03 -18.25 0.48
N HIS A 120 5.19 -18.90 0.51
CA HIS A 120 5.53 -20.14 -0.19
C HIS A 120 6.00 -19.99 -1.63
N LEU A 121 7.19 -19.40 -1.80
CA LEU A 121 8.26 -19.92 -2.66
C LEU A 121 9.61 -19.66 -1.99
#